data_AF-A0A932G632-F1
#
_entry.id   AF-A0A932G632-F1
#
_cell.length_a   1.000
_cell.length_b   1.000
_cell.length_c   1.000
_cell.angle_alpha   90.00
_cell.angle_beta   90.00
_cell.angle_gamma   90.00
#
_symmetry.space_group_name_H-M   'P 1'
#
loop_
_entity.id
_entity.type
_entity.pdbx_description
1 polymer ?
#
loop_
_entity_poly.entity_id
_entity_poly.type
_entity_poly.pdbx_seq_one_letter_code
_entity_poly.pdbx_strand_id
1 'polypeptide(L)'
;MSAAPQLGAAPGWETVACVVERNTRDLLSKRFSLHGEVVSWFKSLALFREAETERLIMRDPTPEDLRWHRAIIAALIADGERLSQEWERIGVELVSPDRIKHADLAAAVAGLYSTQSMWGSDLTKEQRREIIRSVFGVDPTELTFGDSLPAAAAS
;
A
#
# COMPACT_ATOMS: atom_id res chain seq x y z
N MET A 1 0.52 39.39 3.32
CA MET A 1 1.12 38.09 3.65
C MET A 1 0.14 37.02 3.18
N SER A 2 0.34 36.46 1.98
CA SER A 2 -0.47 35.33 1.51
C SER A 2 -0.11 34.10 2.30
N ALA A 3 -1.10 33.49 2.96
CA ALA A 3 -0.95 32.16 3.51
C ALA A 3 -0.65 31.18 2.35
N ALA A 4 0.45 30.46 2.46
CA ALA A 4 0.75 29.36 1.56
C ALA A 4 -0.40 28.33 1.64
N PRO A 5 -0.79 27.69 0.53
CA PRO A 5 -1.75 26.60 0.58
C PRO A 5 -1.16 25.51 1.46
N GLN A 6 -1.85 25.20 2.56
CA GLN A 6 -1.56 24.05 3.39
C GLN A 6 -1.75 22.83 2.47
N LEU A 7 -0.66 22.25 1.97
CA LEU A 7 -0.70 20.93 1.33
C LEU A 7 -1.31 19.99 2.38
N GLY A 8 -2.53 19.53 2.09
CA GLY A 8 -3.41 18.89 3.07
C GLY A 8 -2.79 17.63 3.68
N ALA A 9 -3.13 17.36 4.94
CA ALA A 9 -2.79 16.12 5.63
C ALA A 9 -3.12 14.90 4.77
N ALA A 10 -2.36 13.79 4.89
CA ALA A 10 -2.66 12.60 4.11
C ALA A 10 -4.10 12.12 4.37
N PRO A 11 -4.73 11.51 3.36
CA PRO A 11 -6.10 11.03 3.48
C PRO A 11 -6.26 10.04 4.65
N GLY A 12 -7.40 10.14 5.34
CA GLY A 12 -7.85 9.08 6.26
C GLY A 12 -8.21 7.81 5.51
N TRP A 13 -8.18 6.67 6.19
CA TRP A 13 -8.52 5.37 5.59
C TRP A 13 -9.94 5.35 5.03
N GLU A 14 -10.88 6.05 5.67
CA GLU A 14 -12.25 6.18 5.23
C GLU A 14 -12.35 6.88 3.87
N THR A 15 -11.53 7.92 3.66
CA THR A 15 -11.45 8.63 2.38
C THR A 15 -10.90 7.71 1.29
N VAL A 16 -9.82 6.98 1.58
CA VAL A 16 -9.23 6.02 0.64
C VAL A 16 -10.25 4.93 0.29
N ALA A 17 -10.90 4.34 1.29
CA ALA A 17 -11.90 3.30 1.11
C ALA A 17 -13.08 3.79 0.27
N CYS A 18 -13.61 4.98 0.54
CA CYS A 18 -14.70 5.57 -0.22
C CYS A 18 -14.36 5.74 -1.72
N VAL A 19 -13.14 6.21 -2.03
CA VAL A 19 -12.67 6.36 -3.41
C VAL A 19 -12.51 5.00 -4.08
N VAL A 20 -11.90 4.03 -3.38
CA VAL A 20 -11.72 2.66 -3.90
C VAL A 20 -13.07 2.02 -4.19
N GLU A 21 -14.01 2.03 -3.24
CA GLU A 21 -15.35 1.46 -3.42
C GLU A 21 -16.12 2.12 -4.57
N ARG A 22 -15.99 3.44 -4.74
CA ARG A 22 -16.60 4.16 -5.86
C ARG A 22 -16.02 3.68 -7.19
N ASN A 23 -14.70 3.58 -7.28
CA ASN A 23 -14.02 3.11 -8.49
C ASN A 23 -14.35 1.64 -8.78
N THR A 24 -14.40 0.77 -7.77
CA THR A 24 -14.85 -0.63 -7.91
C THR A 24 -16.25 -0.69 -8.51
N ARG A 25 -17.19 0.15 -8.01
CA ARG A 25 -18.56 0.19 -8.52
C ARG A 25 -18.61 0.66 -9.98
N ASP A 26 -17.86 1.69 -10.31
CA ASP A 26 -17.83 2.26 -11.65
C ASP A 26 -17.22 1.25 -12.64
N LEU A 27 -16.13 0.58 -12.27
CA LEU A 27 -15.51 -0.54 -13.00
C LEU A 27 -16.50 -1.69 -13.24
N LEU A 28 -17.18 -2.16 -12.20
CA LEU A 28 -18.16 -3.26 -12.30
C LEU A 28 -19.33 -2.89 -13.20
N SER A 29 -19.77 -1.64 -13.17
CA SER A 29 -20.83 -1.13 -14.04
C SER A 29 -20.36 -0.79 -15.46
N LYS A 30 -19.06 -0.91 -15.75
CA LYS A 30 -18.41 -0.49 -17.00
C LYS A 30 -18.78 0.94 -17.37
N ARG A 31 -18.79 1.82 -16.38
CA ARG A 31 -19.25 3.21 -16.54
C ARG A 31 -18.31 4.01 -17.43
N PHE A 32 -17.01 3.75 -17.34
CA PHE A 32 -16.00 4.44 -18.12
C PHE A 32 -15.24 3.48 -19.05
N SER A 33 -14.41 4.05 -19.92
CA SER A 33 -13.52 3.26 -20.78
C SER A 33 -12.48 2.54 -19.95
N LEU A 34 -11.95 1.41 -20.45
CA LEU A 34 -10.89 0.66 -19.77
C LEU A 34 -9.71 1.56 -19.39
N HIS A 35 -9.29 2.46 -20.28
CA HIS A 35 -8.23 3.42 -19.99
C HIS A 35 -8.60 4.35 -18.82
N GLY A 36 -9.82 4.88 -18.78
CA GLY A 36 -10.29 5.73 -17.69
C GLY A 36 -10.36 4.99 -16.34
N GLU A 37 -10.76 3.72 -16.37
CA GLU A 37 -10.78 2.87 -15.17
C GLU A 37 -9.35 2.55 -14.68
N VAL A 38 -8.41 2.26 -15.59
CA VAL A 38 -6.98 2.06 -15.26
C VAL A 38 -6.39 3.31 -14.61
N VAL A 39 -6.62 4.49 -15.19
CA VAL A 39 -6.13 5.76 -14.62
C VAL A 39 -6.73 6.00 -13.24
N SER A 40 -8.02 5.72 -13.06
CA SER A 40 -8.70 5.86 -11.77
C SER A 40 -8.15 4.89 -10.72
N TRP A 41 -7.83 3.65 -11.12
CA TRP A 41 -7.19 2.67 -10.26
C TRP A 41 -5.79 3.13 -9.80
N PHE A 42 -4.96 3.66 -10.70
CA PHE A 42 -3.64 4.21 -10.32
C PHE A 42 -3.75 5.40 -9.36
N LYS A 43 -4.79 6.24 -9.52
CA LYS A 43 -5.06 7.33 -8.56
C LYS A 43 -5.44 6.79 -7.19
N SER A 44 -6.30 5.77 -7.13
CA SER A 44 -6.62 5.08 -5.87
C SER A 44 -5.39 4.46 -5.22
N LEU A 45 -4.52 3.83 -6.01
CA LEU A 45 -3.26 3.26 -5.53
C LEU A 45 -2.35 4.34 -4.95
N ALA A 46 -2.17 5.48 -5.63
CA ALA A 46 -1.37 6.59 -5.12
C ALA A 46 -1.92 7.12 -3.77
N LEU A 47 -3.23 7.32 -3.69
CA LEU A 47 -3.92 7.77 -2.48
C LEU A 47 -3.74 6.78 -1.32
N PHE A 48 -3.80 5.48 -1.62
CA PHE A 48 -3.52 4.43 -0.65
C PHE A 48 -2.06 4.49 -0.15
N ARG A 49 -1.08 4.69 -1.04
CA ARG A 49 0.35 4.77 -0.66
C ARG A 49 0.66 6.00 0.19
N GLU A 50 -0.03 7.12 -0.04
CA GLU A 50 0.06 8.29 0.83
C GLU A 50 -0.45 7.98 2.24
N ALA A 51 -1.63 7.37 2.36
CA ALA A 51 -2.18 6.94 3.64
C ALA A 51 -1.30 5.89 4.34
N GLU A 52 -0.79 4.91 3.60
CA GLU A 52 0.12 3.89 4.12
C GLU A 52 1.39 4.52 4.69
N THR A 53 1.99 5.47 3.97
CA THR A 53 3.20 6.16 4.42
C THR A 53 2.94 6.90 5.73
N GLU A 54 1.91 7.73 5.79
CA GLU A 54 1.64 8.54 6.99
C GLU A 54 1.23 7.67 8.19
N ARG A 55 0.49 6.59 7.95
CA ARG A 55 -0.20 5.86 9.02
C ARG A 55 0.46 4.57 9.48
N LEU A 56 1.25 3.91 8.62
CA LEU A 56 1.92 2.64 8.92
C LEU A 56 3.45 2.76 8.96
N ILE A 57 4.03 3.68 8.17
CA ILE A 57 5.49 3.81 8.06
C ILE A 57 6.01 4.90 9.00
N MET A 58 5.38 6.07 9.00
CA MET A 58 5.84 7.23 9.78
C MET A 58 5.44 7.18 11.27
N ARG A 59 4.62 6.20 11.66
CA ARG A 59 4.14 6.01 13.04
C ARG A 59 3.81 4.55 13.30
N ASP A 60 3.71 4.19 14.58
CA ASP A 60 3.24 2.85 14.97
C ASP A 60 1.78 2.64 14.54
N PRO A 61 1.49 1.60 13.72
CA PRO A 61 0.15 1.37 13.22
C PRO A 61 -0.78 0.85 14.32
N THR A 62 -2.00 1.37 14.35
CA THR A 62 -3.04 0.83 15.22
C THR A 62 -3.64 -0.46 14.64
N PRO A 63 -4.32 -1.29 15.45
CA PRO A 63 -5.05 -2.45 14.94
C PRO A 63 -6.11 -2.09 13.88
N GLU A 64 -6.70 -0.89 14.01
CA GLU A 64 -7.64 -0.36 13.04
C GLU A 64 -6.96 0.03 11.73
N ASP A 65 -5.79 0.68 11.78
CA ASP A 65 -5.00 0.98 10.57
C ASP A 65 -4.66 -0.30 9.79
N LEU A 66 -4.24 -1.37 10.49
CA LEU A 66 -3.95 -2.66 9.87
C LEU A 66 -5.20 -3.33 9.27
N ARG A 67 -6.35 -3.18 9.91
CA ARG A 67 -7.63 -3.72 9.39
C ARG A 67 -8.02 -3.00 8.10
N TRP A 68 -7.95 -1.68 8.08
CA TRP A 68 -8.23 -0.87 6.89
C TRP A 68 -7.27 -1.17 5.76
N HIS A 69 -5.97 -1.18 6.06
CA HIS A 69 -4.91 -1.49 5.09
C HIS A 69 -5.15 -2.83 4.40
N ARG A 70 -5.43 -3.89 5.16
CA ARG A 70 -5.74 -5.23 4.62
C ARG A 70 -6.98 -5.25 3.74
N ALA A 71 -8.02 -4.52 4.12
CA ALA A 71 -9.25 -4.47 3.33
C ALA A 71 -9.03 -3.73 2.00
N ILE A 72 -8.39 -2.56 2.05
CA ILE A 72 -8.15 -1.72 0.88
C ILE A 72 -7.18 -2.39 -0.10
N ILE A 73 -6.11 -3.02 0.40
CA ILE A 73 -5.14 -3.68 -0.47
C ILE A 73 -5.77 -4.87 -1.21
N ALA A 74 -6.65 -5.64 -0.54
CA ALA A 74 -7.36 -6.74 -1.18
C ALA A 74 -8.30 -6.25 -2.28
N ALA A 75 -9.00 -5.12 -2.06
CA ALA A 75 -9.86 -4.51 -3.08
C ALA A 75 -9.05 -4.01 -4.29
N LEU A 76 -7.94 -3.30 -4.04
CA LEU A 76 -7.06 -2.81 -5.11
C LEU A 76 -6.45 -3.94 -5.94
N ILE A 77 -6.04 -5.04 -5.30
CA ILE A 77 -5.57 -6.24 -6.01
C ILE A 77 -6.67 -6.78 -6.91
N ALA A 78 -7.85 -7.06 -6.37
CA ALA A 78 -8.96 -7.66 -7.12
C ALA A 78 -9.38 -6.81 -8.34
N ASP A 79 -9.44 -5.48 -8.17
CA ASP A 79 -9.76 -4.58 -9.28
C ASP A 79 -8.62 -4.49 -10.31
N GLY A 80 -7.37 -4.48 -9.85
CA GLY A 80 -6.20 -4.47 -10.74
C GLY A 80 -6.10 -5.74 -11.59
N GLU A 81 -6.36 -6.91 -11.00
CA GLU A 81 -6.43 -8.18 -11.71
C GLU A 81 -7.54 -8.18 -12.76
N ARG A 82 -8.74 -7.68 -12.41
CA ARG A 82 -9.86 -7.57 -13.34
C ARG A 82 -9.51 -6.67 -14.53
N LEU A 83 -8.88 -5.52 -14.27
CA LEU A 83 -8.42 -4.60 -15.31
C LEU A 83 -7.37 -5.25 -16.21
N SER A 84 -6.43 -6.01 -15.63
CA SER A 84 -5.41 -6.74 -16.38
C SER A 84 -6.04 -7.77 -17.33
N GLN A 85 -6.99 -8.58 -16.85
CA GLN A 85 -7.69 -9.58 -17.65
C GLN A 85 -8.50 -8.93 -18.79
N GLU A 86 -9.17 -7.82 -18.52
CA GLU A 86 -9.94 -7.10 -19.53
C GLU A 86 -9.03 -6.48 -20.61
N TRP A 87 -7.85 -6.00 -20.23
CA TRP A 87 -6.86 -5.49 -21.18
C TRP A 87 -6.35 -6.59 -22.10
N GLU A 88 -5.96 -7.74 -21.55
CA GLU A 88 -5.53 -8.92 -22.32
C GLU A 88 -6.60 -9.38 -23.30
N ARG A 89 -7.87 -9.37 -22.87
CA ARG A 89 -9.01 -9.75 -23.71
C ARG A 89 -9.19 -8.85 -24.93
N ILE A 90 -8.91 -7.55 -24.81
CA ILE A 90 -9.04 -6.60 -25.92
C ILE A 90 -7.86 -6.75 -26.90
N GLY A 91 -6.68 -7.14 -26.43
CA GLY A 91 -5.53 -7.47 -27.28
C GLY A 91 -4.90 -6.28 -28.02
N VAL A 92 -5.28 -5.05 -27.65
CA VAL A 92 -4.74 -3.80 -28.22
C VAL A 92 -3.91 -3.11 -27.14
N GLU A 93 -2.68 -2.70 -27.47
CA GLU A 93 -1.99 -1.69 -26.65
C GLU A 93 -2.86 -0.44 -26.64
N LEU A 94 -3.51 -0.16 -25.50
CA LEU A 94 -4.22 1.10 -25.32
C LEU A 94 -3.23 2.21 -25.61
N VAL A 95 -3.44 2.93 -26.71
CA VAL A 95 -2.71 4.16 -27.02
C VAL A 95 -3.21 5.21 -26.04
N SER A 96 -2.68 5.12 -24.82
CA SER A 96 -2.96 6.02 -23.73
C SER A 96 -2.15 7.31 -23.92
N PRO A 97 -2.76 8.50 -23.85
CA PRO A 97 -2.00 9.75 -23.80
C PRO A 97 -1.02 9.78 -22.61
N ASP A 98 -1.36 9.06 -21.53
CA ASP A 98 -0.54 8.94 -20.32
C ASP A 98 0.54 7.85 -20.42
N ARG A 99 0.65 7.14 -21.55
CA ARG A 99 1.64 6.07 -21.83
C ARG A 99 1.68 4.91 -20.84
N ILE A 100 0.62 4.74 -20.04
CA ILE A 100 0.46 3.61 -19.12
C ILE A 100 0.37 2.33 -19.95
N LYS A 101 1.24 1.36 -19.67
CA LYS A 101 1.26 0.05 -20.31
C LYS A 101 0.58 -0.99 -19.44
N HIS A 102 0.13 -2.07 -20.07
CA HIS A 102 -0.37 -3.25 -19.36
C HIS A 102 0.67 -3.81 -18.37
N ALA A 103 1.95 -3.80 -18.74
CA ALA A 103 3.05 -4.21 -17.87
C ALA A 103 3.17 -3.35 -16.60
N ASP A 104 2.85 -2.06 -16.67
CA ASP A 104 2.89 -1.17 -15.50
C ASP A 104 1.78 -1.53 -14.50
N LEU A 105 0.58 -1.84 -15.00
CA LEU A 105 -0.53 -2.32 -14.19
C LEU A 105 -0.19 -3.65 -13.52
N ALA A 106 0.31 -4.62 -14.29
CA ALA A 106 0.69 -5.93 -13.77
C ALA A 106 1.78 -5.82 -12.69
N ALA A 107 2.80 -4.97 -12.92
CA ALA A 107 3.85 -4.72 -11.94
C ALA A 107 3.30 -4.07 -10.66
N ALA A 108 2.38 -3.12 -10.78
CA ALA A 108 1.75 -2.47 -9.63
C ALA A 108 0.92 -3.46 -8.79
N VAL A 109 0.17 -4.36 -9.43
CA VAL A 109 -0.58 -5.43 -8.74
C VAL A 109 0.37 -6.39 -8.02
N ALA A 110 1.47 -6.82 -8.67
CA ALA A 110 2.48 -7.65 -8.01
C ALA A 110 3.13 -6.95 -6.80
N GLY A 111 3.33 -5.64 -6.89
CA GLY A 111 3.78 -4.82 -5.76
C GLY A 111 2.78 -4.79 -4.59
N LEU A 112 1.48 -4.79 -4.86
CA LEU A 112 0.45 -4.91 -3.83
C LEU A 112 0.46 -6.28 -3.16
N TYR A 113 0.64 -7.38 -3.89
CA TYR A 113 0.81 -8.71 -3.28
C TYR A 113 2.02 -8.79 -2.35
N SER A 114 3.14 -8.19 -2.78
CA SER A 114 4.36 -8.11 -1.97
C SER A 114 4.11 -7.31 -0.68
N THR A 115 3.40 -6.18 -0.81
CA THR A 115 3.00 -5.34 0.32
C THR A 115 2.07 -6.10 1.27
N GLN A 116 1.05 -6.79 0.74
CA GLN A 116 0.11 -7.58 1.53
C GLN A 116 0.82 -8.69 2.29
N SER A 117 1.80 -9.36 1.67
CA SER A 117 2.58 -10.41 2.32
C SER A 117 3.44 -9.87 3.46
N MET A 118 4.03 -8.69 3.27
CA MET A 118 4.86 -8.02 4.28
C MET A 118 4.06 -7.62 5.53
N TRP A 119 2.84 -7.11 5.34
CA TRP A 119 1.97 -6.66 6.44
C TRP A 119 1.02 -7.74 6.96
N GLY A 120 0.76 -8.78 6.18
CA GLY A 120 -0.14 -9.89 6.48
C GLY A 120 0.56 -11.12 7.05
N SER A 121 1.89 -11.13 7.13
CA SER A 121 2.59 -12.18 7.88
C SER A 121 2.29 -12.01 9.37
N ASP A 122 1.33 -12.78 9.86
CA ASP A 122 1.12 -13.06 11.30
C ASP A 122 2.31 -13.87 11.83
N LEU A 123 3.52 -13.34 11.77
CA LEU A 123 4.61 -13.90 12.53
C LEU A 123 4.29 -13.64 14.00
N THR A 124 3.87 -14.68 14.70
CA THR A 124 3.77 -14.62 16.16
C THR A 124 5.11 -14.18 16.72
N LYS A 125 5.13 -13.58 17.92
CA LYS A 125 6.40 -13.18 18.55
C LYS A 125 7.37 -14.36 18.64
N GLU A 126 6.84 -15.56 18.81
CA GLU A 126 7.53 -16.84 18.85
C GLU A 126 8.11 -17.23 17.48
N GLN A 127 7.34 -17.08 16.39
CA GLN A 127 7.84 -17.34 15.04
C GLN A 127 8.88 -16.31 14.60
N ARG A 128 8.71 -15.04 14.99
CA ARG A 128 9.72 -13.99 14.78
C ARG A 128 11.01 -14.33 15.53
N ARG A 129 10.90 -14.81 16.77
CA ARG A 129 12.04 -15.25 17.58
C ARG A 129 12.77 -16.42 16.94
N GLU A 130 12.02 -17.39 16.42
CA GLU A 130 12.60 -18.56 15.76
C GLU A 130 13.29 -18.19 14.43
N ILE A 131 12.72 -17.28 13.64
CA ILE A 131 13.36 -16.78 12.42
C ILE A 131 14.67 -16.06 12.75
N ILE A 132 14.67 -15.15 13.74
CA ILE A 132 15.87 -14.42 14.15
C ILE A 132 16.95 -15.39 14.64
N ARG A 133 16.58 -16.39 15.44
CA ARG A 133 17.48 -17.45 15.88
C ARG A 133 18.02 -18.28 14.72
N SER A 134 17.19 -18.62 13.74
CA SER A 134 17.60 -19.42 12.58
C SER A 134 18.52 -18.69 11.60
N VAL A 135 18.30 -17.38 11.41
CA VAL A 135 19.05 -16.57 10.43
C VAL A 135 20.33 -15.99 11.03
N PHE A 136 20.28 -15.53 12.28
CA PHE A 136 21.37 -14.83 12.93
C PHE A 136 22.06 -15.63 14.04
N GLY A 137 21.52 -16.80 14.41
CA GLY A 137 22.10 -17.67 15.45
C GLY A 137 21.98 -17.13 16.87
N VAL A 138 21.18 -16.08 17.09
CA VAL A 138 21.09 -15.35 18.37
C VAL A 138 19.65 -15.22 18.82
N ASP A 139 19.41 -15.17 20.13
CA ASP A 139 18.07 -14.83 20.62
C ASP A 139 17.83 -13.32 20.47
N PRO A 140 16.68 -12.87 19.95
CA PRO A 140 16.36 -11.44 19.88
C PRO A 140 16.37 -10.71 21.22
N THR A 141 16.28 -11.40 22.36
CA THR A 141 16.49 -10.76 23.67
C THR A 141 17.95 -10.40 23.97
N GLU A 142 18.89 -10.97 23.21
CA GLU A 142 20.33 -10.70 23.29
C GLU A 142 20.80 -9.68 22.24
N LEU A 143 19.91 -9.30 21.32
CA LEU A 143 20.16 -8.25 20.33
C LEU A 143 20.04 -6.87 20.99
N THR A 144 21.16 -6.32 21.46
CA THR A 144 21.27 -4.90 21.78
C THR A 144 21.46 -4.10 20.49
N PHE A 145 20.38 -3.54 19.94
CA PHE A 145 20.50 -2.43 18.99
C PHE A 145 20.93 -1.20 19.78
N GLY A 146 22.01 -0.55 19.38
CA GLY A 146 22.71 0.45 20.19
C GLY A 146 21.85 1.63 20.63
N ASP A 147 21.21 1.51 21.78
CA ASP A 147 20.84 2.61 22.65
C ASP A 147 21.91 2.72 23.74
N SER A 148 23.01 3.39 23.38
CA SER A 148 24.02 3.85 24.32
C SER A 148 24.67 5.10 23.75
N LEU A 149 23.89 6.19 23.67
CA LEU A 149 24.51 7.50 23.84
C LEU A 149 24.88 7.60 25.32
N PRO A 150 26.18 7.72 25.68
CA PRO A 150 26.53 7.97 27.07
C PRO A 150 25.96 9.33 27.48
N ALA A 151 25.13 9.32 28.52
CA ALA A 151 24.78 10.52 29.26
C ALA A 151 26.08 11.12 29.83
N ALA A 152 26.64 12.10 29.13
CA ALA A 152 27.75 12.88 29.64
C ALA A 152 27.24 13.78 30.78
N ALA A 153 27.53 13.30 31.99
CA ALA A 153 27.70 13.98 33.26
C ALA A 153 27.35 15.48 33.32
N ALA A 154 26.34 15.78 34.14
CA ALA A 154 26.30 17.03 34.88
C ALA A 154 27.47 17.07 35.88
N SER A 155 28.31 18.09 35.78
CA SER A 155 29.08 18.70 36.87
C SER A 155 29.47 20.11 36.43
#